data_AF-A0A2Z4LLJ3-F1
#
_entry.id   AF-A0A2Z4LLJ3-F1
#
_cell.length_a   1.000
_cell.length_b   1.000
_cell.length_c   1.000
_cell.angle_alpha   90.00
_cell.angle_beta   90.00
_cell.angle_gamma   90.00
#
_symmetry.space_group_name_H-M   'P 1'
#
loop_
_entity.id
_entity.type
_entity.pdbx_description
1 polymer ?
#
loop_
_entity_poly.entity_id
_entity_poly.type
_entity_poly.pdbx_seq_one_letter_code
_entity_poly.pdbx_strand_id
1 'polypeptide(L)'
;MKKKWLLPSLAIAPIIATPMIAASCDNKGPINNQNLQKLTSTQIEQIKNSFVFELTEEGRQQNYRDVVELLKNKVNYYLSHQQFNAVQSDVELSKWVKLKWININDIQIGHNLKILFQVDSNTQLLKLKWEVSCEAFGTEGSGEETLEK
;
A
#
# COMPACT_ATOMS: atom_id res chain seq x y z
N MET A 1 -1.17 8.29 -85.32
CA MET A 1 0.10 8.81 -84.75
C MET A 1 -0.13 9.15 -83.27
N LYS A 2 0.79 8.67 -82.42
CA LYS A 2 1.12 9.11 -81.04
C LYS A 2 0.02 9.07 -79.96
N LYS A 3 0.20 8.08 -79.06
CA LYS A 3 -0.23 8.01 -77.65
C LYS A 3 -0.13 9.37 -76.94
N LYS A 4 -0.99 9.60 -75.94
CA LYS A 4 -0.56 10.03 -74.60
C LYS A 4 -1.66 9.79 -73.57
N TRP A 5 -1.36 8.82 -72.72
CA TRP A 5 -2.01 8.47 -71.47
C TRP A 5 -1.79 9.61 -70.46
N LEU A 6 -2.83 10.08 -69.80
CA LEU A 6 -2.72 10.96 -68.64
C LEU A 6 -3.25 10.19 -67.43
N LEU A 7 -2.32 9.70 -66.61
CA LEU A 7 -2.60 9.08 -65.33
C LEU A 7 -2.98 10.14 -64.28
N PRO A 8 -3.79 9.77 -63.27
CA PRO A 8 -4.33 10.69 -62.27
C PRO A 8 -3.29 10.98 -61.18
N SER A 9 -3.11 12.26 -60.83
CA SER A 9 -2.27 12.65 -59.69
C SER A 9 -3.10 12.64 -58.41
N LEU A 10 -2.95 11.56 -57.63
CA LEU A 10 -3.31 11.50 -56.22
C LEU A 10 -2.44 12.52 -55.45
N ALA A 11 -3.05 13.53 -54.84
CA ALA A 11 -2.40 14.36 -53.84
C ALA A 11 -2.63 13.70 -52.46
N ILE A 12 -1.71 12.83 -52.06
CA ILE A 12 -1.60 12.35 -50.69
C ILE A 12 -0.81 13.41 -49.93
N ALA A 13 -1.47 14.18 -49.07
CA ALA A 13 -0.78 15.07 -48.14
C ALA A 13 -0.07 14.22 -47.07
N PRO A 14 1.26 14.32 -46.91
CA PRO A 14 1.92 13.73 -45.76
C PRO A 14 1.62 14.64 -44.55
N ILE A 15 0.74 14.20 -43.66
CA ILE A 15 0.70 14.75 -42.30
C ILE A 15 1.98 14.25 -41.63
N ILE A 16 2.96 15.15 -41.54
CA ILE A 16 4.21 14.92 -40.84
C ILE A 16 3.85 14.76 -39.36
N ALA A 17 3.74 13.52 -38.90
CA ALA A 17 3.72 13.20 -37.49
C ALA A 17 5.13 13.51 -36.95
N THR A 18 5.27 14.64 -36.25
CA THR A 18 6.47 14.87 -35.46
C THR A 18 6.49 13.87 -34.32
N PRO A 19 7.57 13.08 -34.15
CA PRO A 19 7.71 12.31 -32.92
C PRO A 19 7.88 13.32 -31.79
N MET A 20 6.92 13.34 -30.85
CA MET A 20 7.15 13.97 -29.55
C MET A 20 8.32 13.23 -28.93
N ILE A 21 9.49 13.88 -28.92
CA ILE A 21 10.66 13.39 -28.23
C ILE A 21 10.34 13.54 -26.74
N ALA A 22 9.87 12.46 -26.12
CA ALA A 22 9.83 12.36 -24.67
C ALA A 22 11.28 12.32 -24.20
N ALA A 23 11.76 13.43 -23.64
CA ALA A 23 13.05 13.46 -22.96
C ALA A 23 12.99 12.49 -21.78
N SER A 24 13.72 11.38 -21.84
CA SER A 24 14.01 10.58 -20.65
C SER A 24 15.05 11.33 -19.84
N CYS A 25 14.65 11.93 -18.73
CA CYS A 25 15.58 12.41 -17.73
C CYS A 25 16.18 11.22 -17.00
N ASP A 26 17.44 10.92 -17.29
CA ASP A 26 18.28 9.98 -16.55
C ASP A 26 18.75 10.68 -15.25
N ASN A 27 17.96 10.53 -14.18
CA ASN A 27 18.26 11.15 -12.89
C ASN A 27 19.19 10.27 -12.04
N LYS A 28 20.49 10.36 -12.30
CA LYS A 28 21.54 9.97 -11.35
C LYS A 28 21.95 11.19 -10.52
N GLY A 29 21.14 11.52 -9.52
CA GLY A 29 21.42 12.55 -8.51
C GLY A 29 21.00 12.06 -7.12
N PRO A 30 21.55 12.64 -6.03
CA PRO A 30 21.18 12.27 -4.66
C PRO A 30 19.68 12.50 -4.47
N ILE A 31 18.99 11.61 -3.74
CA ILE A 31 17.51 11.55 -3.61
C ILE A 31 16.93 12.95 -3.45
N ASN A 32 16.51 13.51 -4.58
CA ASN A 32 16.00 14.84 -4.72
C ASN A 32 14.51 14.75 -4.42
N ASN A 33 13.94 15.73 -3.70
CA ASN A 33 12.51 15.83 -3.31
C ASN A 33 11.51 15.85 -4.49
N GLN A 34 11.91 15.41 -5.69
CA GLN A 34 11.20 15.57 -6.95
C GLN A 34 10.13 14.50 -7.21
N ASN A 35 9.92 13.52 -6.32
CA ASN A 35 8.86 12.52 -6.46
C ASN A 35 8.02 12.29 -5.19
N LEU A 36 8.14 13.16 -4.17
CA LEU A 36 7.24 13.12 -3.02
C LEU A 36 5.88 13.69 -3.46
N GLN A 37 4.87 12.83 -3.50
CA GLN A 37 3.51 13.20 -3.86
C GLN A 37 2.60 12.83 -2.70
N LYS A 38 1.68 13.74 -2.38
CA LYS A 38 0.63 13.48 -1.40
C LYS A 38 -0.25 12.33 -1.88
N LEU A 39 -0.63 11.43 -0.97
CA LEU A 39 -1.57 10.37 -1.29
C LEU A 39 -2.92 10.95 -1.70
N THR A 40 -3.44 10.42 -2.81
CA THR A 40 -4.81 10.66 -3.25
C THR A 40 -5.80 9.91 -2.37
N SER A 41 -7.06 10.35 -2.37
CA SER A 41 -8.13 9.65 -1.63
C SER A 41 -8.29 8.19 -2.04
N THR A 42 -8.10 7.87 -3.32
CA THR A 42 -8.13 6.48 -3.82
C THR A 42 -6.99 5.63 -3.27
N GLN A 43 -5.79 6.20 -3.14
CA GLN A 43 -4.65 5.50 -2.54
C GLN A 43 -4.85 5.28 -1.04
N ILE A 44 -5.40 6.26 -0.32
CA ILE A 44 -5.75 6.10 1.10
C ILE A 44 -6.79 5.00 1.29
N GLU A 45 -7.82 4.99 0.42
CA GLU A 45 -8.85 3.94 0.44
C GLU A 45 -8.28 2.56 0.08
N GLN A 46 -7.33 2.48 -0.84
CA GLN A 46 -6.59 1.25 -1.13
C GLN A 46 -5.80 0.76 0.09
N ILE A 47 -5.13 1.67 0.82
CA ILE A 47 -4.40 1.32 2.05
C ILE A 47 -5.37 0.79 3.11
N LYS A 48 -6.46 1.51 3.35
CA LYS A 48 -7.52 1.10 4.28
C LYS A 48 -8.03 -0.30 3.96
N ASN A 49 -8.40 -0.56 2.71
CA ASN A 49 -8.94 -1.84 2.28
C ASN A 49 -7.91 -2.97 2.21
N SER A 50 -6.62 -2.67 2.43
CA SER A 50 -5.57 -3.68 2.48
C SER A 50 -5.43 -4.37 3.83
N PHE A 51 -5.98 -3.77 4.89
CA PHE A 51 -5.88 -4.33 6.22
C PHE A 51 -6.76 -5.58 6.34
N VAL A 52 -6.15 -6.67 6.78
CA VAL A 52 -6.84 -7.89 7.21
C VAL A 52 -6.49 -8.09 8.67
N PHE A 53 -7.51 -8.10 9.53
CA PHE A 53 -7.34 -8.30 10.96
C PHE A 53 -8.48 -9.13 11.54
N GLU A 54 -8.37 -10.44 11.36
CA GLU A 54 -9.46 -11.38 11.62
C GLU A 54 -8.96 -12.63 12.33
N LEU A 55 -9.82 -13.29 13.09
CA LEU A 55 -9.54 -14.64 13.58
C LEU A 55 -9.59 -15.65 12.42
N THR A 56 -8.68 -16.62 12.44
CA THR A 56 -8.81 -17.85 11.64
C THR A 56 -9.90 -18.75 12.24
N GLU A 57 -10.24 -19.84 11.54
CA GLU A 57 -11.17 -20.84 12.07
C GLU A 57 -10.62 -21.47 13.37
N GLU A 58 -9.34 -21.84 13.38
CA GLU A 58 -8.66 -22.38 14.55
C GLU A 58 -8.57 -21.34 15.69
N GLY A 59 -8.39 -20.06 15.34
CA GLY A 59 -8.35 -18.95 16.30
C GLY A 59 -9.68 -18.71 17.00
N ARG A 60 -10.81 -18.88 16.29
CA ARG A 60 -12.17 -18.79 16.88
C ARG A 60 -12.46 -19.89 17.90
N GLN A 61 -11.73 -21.00 17.83
CA GLN A 61 -11.83 -22.10 18.78
C GLN A 61 -10.97 -21.90 20.04
N GLN A 62 -10.07 -20.92 20.04
CA GLN A 62 -9.22 -20.60 21.18
C GLN A 62 -9.89 -19.65 22.16
N ASN A 63 -9.35 -19.57 23.38
CA ASN A 63 -9.71 -18.50 24.28
C ASN A 63 -9.22 -17.15 23.70
N TYR A 64 -10.14 -16.20 23.52
CA TYR A 64 -9.81 -14.89 22.94
C TYR A 64 -8.68 -14.16 23.70
N ARG A 65 -8.59 -14.33 25.02
CA ARG A 65 -7.53 -13.72 25.83
C ARG A 65 -6.15 -14.25 25.44
N ASP A 66 -6.06 -15.56 25.22
CA ASP A 66 -4.81 -16.22 24.84
C ASP A 66 -4.38 -15.80 23.43
N VAL A 67 -5.33 -15.61 22.52
CA VAL A 67 -5.07 -15.07 21.18
C VAL A 67 -4.53 -13.63 21.27
N VAL A 68 -5.16 -12.77 22.07
CA VAL A 68 -4.72 -11.40 22.28
C VAL A 68 -3.34 -11.33 22.94
N GLU A 69 -3.07 -12.23 23.89
CA GLU A 69 -1.76 -12.32 24.56
C GLU A 69 -0.66 -12.78 23.60
N LEU A 70 -0.91 -13.82 22.80
CA LEU A 70 0.01 -14.26 21.74
C LEU A 70 0.32 -13.09 20.79
N LEU A 71 -0.70 -12.41 20.29
CA LEU A 71 -0.52 -11.29 19.38
C LEU A 71 0.36 -10.20 20.01
N LYS A 72 0.06 -9.77 21.23
CA LYS A 72 0.87 -8.78 21.96
C LYS A 72 2.32 -9.21 22.09
N ASN A 73 2.57 -10.46 22.45
CA ASN A 73 3.91 -11.01 22.61
C ASN A 73 4.68 -10.98 21.29
N LYS A 74 4.06 -11.41 20.19
CA LYS A 74 4.68 -11.39 18.86
C LYS A 74 4.93 -9.97 18.36
N VAL A 75 3.96 -9.07 18.50
CA VAL A 75 4.14 -7.66 18.14
C VAL A 75 5.32 -7.04 18.90
N ASN A 76 5.40 -7.24 20.22
CA ASN A 76 6.50 -6.71 21.03
C ASN A 76 7.86 -7.31 20.62
N TYR A 77 7.89 -8.61 20.32
CA TYR A 77 9.09 -9.27 19.80
C TYR A 77 9.57 -8.63 18.49
N TYR A 78 8.71 -8.52 17.47
CA TYR A 78 9.10 -7.96 16.19
C TYR A 78 9.43 -6.46 16.23
N LEU A 79 8.74 -5.69 17.09
CA LEU A 79 9.06 -4.28 17.34
C LEU A 79 10.47 -4.12 17.93
N SER A 80 10.81 -4.90 18.96
CA SER A 80 12.12 -4.82 19.63
C SER A 80 13.29 -5.25 18.73
N HIS A 81 13.02 -6.03 17.67
CA HIS A 81 14.02 -6.49 16.70
C HIS A 81 14.04 -5.65 15.40
N GLN A 82 13.31 -4.52 15.34
CA GLN A 82 13.22 -3.67 14.14
C GLN A 82 12.71 -4.40 12.89
N GLN A 83 11.90 -5.44 13.10
CA GLN A 83 11.36 -6.31 12.05
C GLN A 83 9.83 -6.32 12.09
N PHE A 84 9.21 -5.20 12.47
CA PHE A 84 7.77 -5.13 12.73
C PHE A 84 6.92 -5.71 11.59
N ASN A 85 7.26 -5.42 10.32
CA ASN A 85 6.52 -5.95 9.18
C ASN A 85 6.51 -7.49 9.09
N ALA A 86 7.51 -8.18 9.65
CA ALA A 86 7.59 -9.65 9.64
C ALA A 86 6.52 -10.31 10.54
N VAL A 87 5.86 -9.56 11.44
CA VAL A 87 4.75 -10.06 12.26
C VAL A 87 3.59 -10.59 11.42
N GLN A 88 3.36 -10.03 10.22
CA GLN A 88 2.33 -10.49 9.28
C GLN A 88 2.54 -11.93 8.81
N SER A 89 3.77 -12.45 8.96
CA SER A 89 4.19 -13.78 8.51
C SER A 89 4.62 -14.71 9.65
N ASP A 90 4.38 -14.35 10.91
CA ASP A 90 4.70 -15.23 12.04
C ASP A 90 3.88 -16.53 11.96
N VAL A 91 4.60 -17.66 11.93
CA VAL A 91 4.03 -19.00 11.69
C VAL A 91 3.10 -19.44 12.83
N GLU A 92 3.33 -18.97 14.06
CA GLU A 92 2.52 -19.33 15.21
C GLU A 92 1.27 -18.45 15.27
N LEU A 93 1.44 -17.13 15.13
CA LEU A 93 0.35 -16.16 15.13
C LEU A 93 -0.65 -16.42 13.99
N SER A 94 -0.14 -16.73 12.79
CA SER A 94 -0.97 -16.98 11.60
C SER A 94 -1.88 -18.20 11.73
N LYS A 95 -1.66 -19.08 12.72
CA LYS A 95 -2.60 -20.15 13.05
C LYS A 95 -3.90 -19.60 13.63
N TRP A 96 -3.86 -18.48 14.34
CA TRP A 96 -5.00 -17.94 15.09
C TRP A 96 -5.52 -16.62 14.54
N VAL A 97 -4.65 -15.81 13.91
CA VAL A 97 -4.98 -14.47 13.43
C VAL A 97 -4.48 -14.28 12.00
N LYS A 98 -5.38 -13.88 11.11
CA LYS A 98 -5.02 -13.32 9.80
C LYS A 98 -4.67 -11.85 10.01
N LEU A 99 -3.39 -11.53 9.83
CA LEU A 99 -2.85 -10.19 10.00
C LEU A 99 -2.10 -9.76 8.73
N LYS A 100 -2.69 -8.87 7.94
CA LYS A 100 -2.06 -8.37 6.70
C LYS A 100 -2.30 -6.88 6.46
N TRP A 101 -1.38 -6.24 5.75
CA TRP A 101 -1.48 -4.92 5.14
C TRP A 101 -0.41 -4.80 4.04
N ILE A 102 -0.62 -3.89 3.09
CA ILE A 102 0.35 -3.64 2.02
C ILE A 102 1.55 -2.81 2.50
N ASN A 103 2.67 -2.91 1.78
CA ASN A 103 3.72 -1.90 1.90
C ASN A 103 3.27 -0.60 1.22
N ILE A 104 3.00 0.44 2.00
CA ILE A 104 2.49 1.71 1.48
C ILE A 104 3.47 2.42 0.53
N ASN A 105 4.77 2.10 0.62
CA ASN A 105 5.77 2.65 -0.29
C ASN A 105 5.75 1.98 -1.67
N ASP A 106 5.03 0.87 -1.83
CA ASP A 106 4.74 0.30 -3.16
C ASP A 106 3.64 1.12 -3.88
N ILE A 107 2.85 1.91 -3.14
CA ILE A 107 1.86 2.86 -3.69
C ILE A 107 2.55 4.18 -4.03
N GLN A 108 3.21 4.77 -3.04
CA GLN A 108 3.93 6.03 -3.20
C GLN A 108 5.09 6.09 -2.20
N ILE A 109 6.30 6.23 -2.73
CA ILE A 109 7.53 6.39 -1.94
C ILE A 109 7.45 7.62 -1.01
N GLY A 110 8.02 7.47 0.18
CA GLY A 110 8.25 8.56 1.13
C GLY A 110 7.19 8.68 2.23
N HIS A 111 6.40 7.62 2.42
CA HIS A 111 5.35 7.56 3.44
C HIS A 111 5.72 6.58 4.55
N ASN A 112 5.23 6.89 5.76
CA ASN A 112 5.37 6.09 6.95
C ASN A 112 4.02 5.51 7.36
N LEU A 113 3.98 4.20 7.60
CA LEU A 113 2.83 3.52 8.17
C LEU A 113 3.09 3.28 9.66
N LYS A 114 2.27 3.87 10.51
CA LYS A 114 2.25 3.62 11.95
C LYS A 114 1.08 2.70 12.26
N ILE A 115 1.36 1.63 13.00
CA ILE A 115 0.35 0.68 13.49
C ILE A 115 0.41 0.60 15.01
N LEU A 116 -0.75 0.58 15.65
CA LEU A 116 -0.90 0.45 17.10
C LEU A 116 -1.97 -0.59 17.42
N PHE A 117 -1.65 -1.51 18.32
CA PHE A 117 -2.63 -2.45 18.88
C PHE A 117 -3.11 -1.96 20.23
N GLN A 118 -4.43 -1.88 20.42
CA GLN A 118 -5.04 -1.40 21.65
C GLN A 118 -6.26 -2.25 22.01
N VAL A 119 -6.37 -2.67 23.28
CA VAL A 119 -7.60 -3.29 23.78
C VAL A 119 -8.57 -2.18 24.16
N ASP A 120 -9.78 -2.23 23.60
CA ASP A 120 -10.88 -1.35 23.97
C ASP A 120 -11.34 -1.65 25.40
N SER A 121 -11.35 -0.65 26.28
CA SER A 121 -11.68 -0.84 27.69
C SER A 121 -13.13 -1.29 27.91
N ASN A 122 -14.04 -0.95 27.00
CA ASN A 122 -15.46 -1.21 27.15
C ASN A 122 -15.82 -2.58 26.56
N THR A 123 -15.41 -2.85 25.33
CA THR A 123 -15.77 -4.09 24.62
C THR A 123 -14.79 -5.23 24.90
N GLN A 124 -13.62 -4.93 25.46
CA GLN A 124 -12.50 -5.86 25.63
C GLN A 124 -12.01 -6.46 24.29
N LEU A 125 -12.36 -5.83 23.16
CA LEU A 125 -11.90 -6.24 21.84
C LEU A 125 -10.57 -5.56 21.52
N LEU A 126 -9.69 -6.31 20.86
CA LEU A 126 -8.43 -5.80 20.36
C LEU A 126 -8.66 -5.03 19.05
N LYS A 127 -8.14 -3.82 18.99
CA LYS A 127 -8.17 -2.93 17.82
C LYS A 127 -6.77 -2.77 17.24
N LEU A 128 -6.68 -2.79 15.92
CA LEU A 128 -5.51 -2.36 15.14
C LEU A 128 -5.83 -0.97 14.61
N LYS A 129 -5.10 0.04 15.09
CA LYS A 129 -5.18 1.41 14.58
C LYS A 129 -4.03 1.65 13.63
N TRP A 130 -4.31 2.30 12.52
CA TRP A 130 -3.30 2.64 11.53
C TRP A 130 -3.33 4.13 11.20
N GLU A 131 -2.17 4.67 10.88
CA GLU A 131 -1.98 6.05 10.43
C GLU A 131 -0.90 6.08 9.35
N VAL A 132 -1.21 6.73 8.23
CA VAL A 132 -0.26 7.00 7.15
C VAL A 132 0.10 8.47 7.18
N SER A 133 1.40 8.75 7.14
CA SER A 133 1.94 10.10 7.17
C SER A 133 3.14 10.26 6.24
N CYS A 134 3.38 11.48 5.81
CA CYS A 134 4.58 11.91 5.12
C CYS A 134 5.19 13.09 5.87
N GLU A 135 6.53 13.19 5.90
CA GLU A 135 7.23 14.32 6.53
C GLU A 135 6.79 15.67 5.94
N ALA A 136 6.53 15.71 4.63
CA ALA A 136 6.13 16.93 3.93
C ALA A 136 4.64 17.28 4.07
N PHE A 137 3.76 16.29 4.28
CA PHE A 137 2.30 16.47 4.22
C PHE A 137 1.57 16.22 5.54
N GLY A 138 2.29 15.77 6.58
CA GLY A 138 1.71 15.40 7.88
C GLY A 138 0.93 14.09 7.81
N THR A 139 -0.09 13.96 8.66
CA THR A 139 -1.02 12.81 8.62
C THR A 139 -1.96 12.93 7.42
N GLU A 140 -2.00 11.87 6.60
CA GLU A 140 -2.78 11.85 5.36
C GLU A 140 -3.99 10.94 5.44
N GLY A 141 -3.92 9.87 6.24
CA GLY A 141 -5.03 8.97 6.47
C GLY A 141 -4.87 8.18 7.77
N SER A 142 -5.99 7.79 8.36
CA SER A 142 -6.00 6.93 9.54
C SER A 142 -7.28 6.10 9.59
N GLY A 143 -7.24 5.03 10.36
CA GLY A 143 -8.38 4.14 10.56
C GLY A 143 -8.15 3.12 11.67
N GLU A 144 -9.15 2.28 11.88
CA GLU A 144 -9.09 1.20 12.85
C GLU A 144 -9.82 -0.05 12.35
N GLU A 145 -9.24 -1.21 12.64
CA GLU A 145 -9.84 -2.52 12.46
C GLU A 145 -10.04 -3.19 13.83
N THR A 146 -11.12 -3.92 14.02
CA THR A 146 -11.40 -4.62 15.28
C THR A 146 -11.30 -6.14 15.07
N LEU A 147 -10.55 -6.82 15.93
CA LEU A 147 -10.52 -8.27 15.98
C LEU A 147 -11.78 -8.79 16.66
N GLU A 148 -12.79 -9.09 15.84
CA GLU A 148 -14.04 -9.68 16.30
C GLU A 148 -13.84 -11.10 16.87
N LYS A 149 -14.73 -11.51 17.77
CA LYS A 149 -14.72 -12.84 18.40
C LYS A 149 -15.29 -13.91 17.47
#